data_AF-L9WL61-F1
#
_entry.id   AF-L9WL61-F1
#
_cell.length_a   1.000
_cell.length_b   1.000
_cell.length_c   1.000
_cell.angle_alpha   90.00
_cell.angle_beta   90.00
_cell.angle_gamma   90.00
#
_symmetry.space_group_name_H-M   'P 1'
#
loop_
_entity.id
_entity.type
_entity.pdbx_description
1 polymer ?
#
loop_
_entity_poly.entity_id
_entity_poly.type
_entity_poly.pdbx_seq_one_letter_code
_entity_poly.pdbx_strand_id
1 'polypeptide(L)' 'MVNIKFDFDDDMIAVDDHDRKRILVAAQDGGVWRVLEGPMDGPNTLSQRTTVETANQVLVDALQWLAESDD' A
#
# COMPACT_ATOMS: atom_id res chain seq x y z
N MET A 1 -2.17 -5.31 -13.48
CA MET A 1 -0.84 -4.73 -13.21
C MET A 1 -0.99 -3.22 -13.30
N VAL A 2 -0.93 -2.53 -12.16
CA VAL A 2 -1.07 -1.07 -12.14
C VAL A 2 0.33 -0.48 -12.26
N ASN A 3 0.58 0.31 -13.31
CA ASN A 3 1.85 0.97 -13.48
C ASN A 3 1.79 2.33 -12.76
N ILE A 4 2.17 2.34 -11.49
CA ILE A 4 2.20 3.57 -10.69
C ILE A 4 3.59 4.15 -10.83
N LYS A 5 3.66 5.28 -11.53
CA LYS A 5 4.84 6.13 -11.49
C LYS A 5 4.76 6.88 -10.17
N PHE A 6 5.52 6.44 -9.17
CA PHE A 6 5.74 7.22 -7.96
C PHE A 6 6.44 8.50 -8.37
N ASP A 7 5.71 9.61 -8.34
CA ASP A 7 6.37 10.91 -8.26
C ASP A 7 6.71 11.12 -6.79
N PHE A 8 7.99 11.31 -6.47
CA PHE A 8 8.43 11.44 -5.07
C PHE A 8 8.05 12.80 -4.46
N ASP A 9 7.42 13.67 -5.24
CA ASP A 9 6.77 14.90 -4.77
C ASP A 9 5.42 14.60 -4.08
N ASP A 10 4.85 13.40 -4.25
CA ASP A 10 3.63 12.97 -3.60
C ASP A 10 3.90 12.35 -2.21
N ASP A 11 2.99 12.57 -1.27
CA ASP A 11 3.06 11.93 0.04
C ASP A 11 2.96 10.40 -0.11
N MET A 12 3.85 9.67 0.57
CA MET A 12 3.91 8.21 0.53
C MET A 12 3.97 7.60 1.93
N ILE A 13 3.23 6.51 2.13
CA ILE A 13 3.26 5.67 3.31
C ILE A 13 3.63 4.25 2.88
N ALA A 14 4.67 3.67 3.46
CA ALA A 14 5.07 2.28 3.22
C ALA A 14 5.05 1.50 4.54
N VAL A 15 4.47 0.31 4.51
CA VAL A 15 4.32 -0.59 5.66
C VAL A 15 4.79 -1.98 5.27
N ASP A 16 5.75 -2.49 6.03
CA ASP A 16 6.41 -3.77 5.80
C ASP A 16 5.96 -4.78 6.86
N ASP A 17 5.31 -5.87 6.45
CA ASP A 17 5.07 -7.05 7.28
C ASP A 17 6.15 -8.09 7.00
N HIS A 18 7.21 -8.04 7.81
CA HIS A 18 8.38 -8.90 7.66
C HIS A 18 8.09 -10.38 7.90
N ASP A 19 7.15 -10.70 8.79
CA ASP A 19 6.81 -12.08 9.14
C ASP A 19 6.11 -12.75 7.97
N ARG A 20 5.20 -12.03 7.31
CA ARG A 20 4.45 -12.52 6.14
C ARG A 20 5.07 -12.16 4.80
N LYS A 21 6.23 -11.49 4.81
CA LYS A 21 6.98 -11.06 3.62
C LYS A 21 6.14 -10.31 2.58
N ARG A 22 5.29 -9.39 3.06
CA ARG A 22 4.40 -8.58 2.21
C ARG A 22 4.56 -7.11 2.54
N ILE A 23 4.42 -6.27 1.53
CA ILE A 23 4.51 -4.82 1.64
C ILE A 23 3.18 -4.20 1.25
N LEU A 24 2.80 -3.15 1.97
CA LEU A 24 1.71 -2.25 1.62
C LEU A 24 2.30 -0.86 1.36
N VAL A 25 1.98 -0.29 0.21
CA VAL A 25 2.41 1.05 -0.18
C VAL A 25 1.20 1.88 -0.54
N ALA A 26 1.10 3.06 0.04
CA ALA A 26 0.11 4.05 -0.33
C ALA A 26 0.80 5.30 -0.87
N ALA A 27 0.35 5.78 -2.02
CA ALA A 27 0.81 7.03 -2.61
C ALA A 27 -0.39 7.94 -2.89
N GLN A 28 -0.20 9.22 -2.63
CA GLN A 28 -1.16 10.24 -3.05
C GLN A 28 -1.01 10.50 -4.55
N ASP A 29 -2.12 10.66 -5.25
CA ASP A 29 -2.18 11.08 -6.65
C ASP A 29 -3.48 11.85 -6.86
N GLY A 30 -3.39 13.13 -7.23
CA GLY A 30 -4.58 13.95 -7.52
C GLY A 30 -5.54 14.13 -6.34
N GLY A 31 -5.02 14.13 -5.10
CA GLY A 31 -5.82 14.31 -3.88
C GLY A 31 -6.47 13.04 -3.34
N VAL A 32 -6.24 11.88 -3.97
CA VAL A 32 -6.64 10.57 -3.44
C VAL A 32 -5.43 9.70 -3.18
N TRP A 33 -5.56 8.76 -2.26
CA TRP A 33 -4.53 7.80 -1.92
C TRP A 33 -4.83 6.46 -2.57
N ARG A 34 -3.88 5.94 -3.35
CA ARG A 34 -3.95 4.59 -3.90
C ARG A 34 -3.16 3.66 -3.01
N VAL A 35 -3.82 2.67 -2.43
CA VAL A 35 -3.19 1.66 -1.56
C VAL A 35 -2.93 0.40 -2.38
N LEU A 36 -1.71 -0.09 -2.27
CA LEU A 36 -1.18 -1.19 -3.04
C LEU A 36 -0.58 -2.23 -2.09
N GLU A 37 -0.70 -3.50 -2.44
CA GLU A 37 -0.05 -4.57 -1.70
C GLU A 37 0.69 -5.54 -2.63
N GLY A 38 1.70 -6.22 -2.11
CA GLY A 38 2.39 -7.26 -2.84
C GLY A 38 3.45 -7.98 -2.00
N PRO A 39 4.10 -9.00 -2.56
CA PRO A 39 5.21 -9.68 -1.91
C PRO A 39 6.44 -8.75 -1.81
N MET A 40 7.16 -8.80 -0.70
CA MET A 40 8.45 -8.11 -0.53
C MET A 40 9.53 -8.68 -1.45
N ASP A 41 9.57 -10.01 -1.58
CA ASP A 41 10.67 -10.74 -2.26
C ASP A 41 10.32 -11.10 -3.74
N GLY A 42 9.26 -10.54 -4.31
CA GLY A 42 8.75 -10.89 -5.65
C GLY A 42 9.07 -9.84 -6.73
N PRO A 43 8.91 -10.16 -8.03
CA PRO A 43 8.95 -9.13 -9.07
C PRO A 43 7.96 -8.02 -8.71
N ASN A 44 8.35 -6.76 -8.92
CA ASN A 44 7.69 -5.48 -8.56
C ASN A 44 6.20 -5.32 -8.97
N THR A 45 5.36 -6.30 -8.70
CA THR A 45 3.93 -6.33 -8.99
C THR A 45 3.18 -6.05 -7.71
N LEU A 46 3.09 -4.78 -7.37
CA LEU A 46 2.09 -4.32 -6.43
C LEU A 46 0.71 -4.34 -7.12
N SER A 47 -0.28 -4.83 -6.41
CA SER A 47 -1.69 -4.84 -6.83
C SER A 47 -2.46 -3.81 -6.03
N GLN A 48 -3.33 -3.06 -6.69
CA GLN A 48 -4.18 -2.09 -6.00
C GLN A 48 -5.18 -2.83 -5.11
N ARG A 49 -5.11 -2.51 -3.82
CA ARG A 49 -5.99 -3.04 -2.77
C ARG A 49 -7.21 -2.15 -2.61
N THR A 50 -7.00 -0.84 -2.48
CA THR A 50 -8.08 0.14 -2.30
C THR A 50 -7.67 1.54 -2.73
N THR A 51 -8.63 2.47 -2.77
CA THR A 51 -8.41 3.90 -2.93
C THR A 51 -9.16 4.62 -1.82
N VAL A 52 -8.49 5.54 -1.14
CA VAL A 52 -9.06 6.30 -0.02
C VAL A 52 -8.77 7.80 -0.17
N GLU A 53 -9.48 8.64 0.55
CA GLU A 53 -9.40 10.11 0.37
C GLU A 53 -8.35 10.73 1.29
N THR A 54 -7.97 10.06 2.38
CA THR A 54 -7.13 10.64 3.43
C THR A 54 -6.04 9.69 3.93
N ALA A 55 -4.93 10.26 4.41
CA ALA A 55 -3.87 9.50 5.06
C ALA A 55 -4.35 8.74 6.31
N ASN A 56 -5.35 9.26 7.04
CA ASN A 56 -5.91 8.55 8.19
C ASN A 56 -6.63 7.26 7.78
N GLN A 57 -7.33 7.28 6.64
CA GLN A 57 -7.94 6.06 6.10
C GLN A 57 -6.87 5.06 5.62
N VAL A 58 -5.76 5.54 5.06
CA VAL A 58 -4.60 4.69 4.74
C VAL A 58 -4.06 4.02 6.00
N LEU A 59 -3.91 4.76 7.10
CA LEU A 59 -3.43 4.20 8.36
C LEU A 59 -4.38 3.14 8.91
N VAL A 60 -5.69 3.37 8.86
CA VAL A 60 -6.68 2.39 9.29
C VAL A 60 -6.63 1.13 8.42
N ASP A 61 -6.53 1.28 7.09
CA ASP A 61 -6.40 0.14 6.16
C ASP A 61 -5.11 -0.66 6.42
N ALA A 62 -3.99 0.02 6.64
CA ALA A 62 -2.71 -0.63 6.96
C ALA A 62 -2.76 -1.40 8.29
N LEU A 63 -3.42 -0.87 9.31
CA LEU A 63 -3.60 -1.56 10.59
C LEU A 63 -4.52 -2.79 10.44
N GLN A 64 -5.58 -2.68 9.63
CA GLN A 64 -6.46 -3.81 9.32
C GLN A 64 -5.71 -4.89 8.55
N TRP A 65 -4.93 -4.51 7.55
CA TRP A 65 -4.07 -5.40 6.76
C TRP A 65 -3.06 -6.16 7.62
N LEU A 66 -2.38 -5.49 8.56
CA LEU A 66 -1.47 -6.18 9.50
C LEU A 66 -2.21 -7.19 10.38
N ALA A 67 -3.46 -6.91 10.72
CA ALA A 67 -4.31 -7.78 11.54
C ALA A 67 -4.94 -8.94 10.75
N GLU A 68 -4.86 -8.97 9.42
CA GLU A 68 -5.35 -10.09 8.61
C GLU A 68 -4.53 -11.35 8.92
N SER A 69 -5.14 -12.35 9.55
CA SER A 69 -4.48 -13.65 9.75
C SER A 69 -4.36 -14.41 8.42
N ASP A 70 -3.24 -15.11 8.22
CA ASP A 70 -3.19 -16.19 7.24
C ASP A 70 -4.00 -17.36 7.84
N ASP A 71 -5.24 -17.55 7.39
CA ASP A 71 -6.05 -18.75 7.67
C ASP A 71 -5.37 -20.03 7.14
#